data_AF-A0A9E5RD96-F1
#
_entry.id   AF-A0A9E5RD96-F1
#
_cell.length_a   1.000
_cell.length_b   1.000
_cell.length_c   1.000
_cell.angle_alpha   90.00
_cell.angle_beta   90.00
_cell.angle_gamma   90.00
#
_symmetry.space_group_name_H-M   'P 1'
#
loop_
_entity.id
_entity.type
_entity.pdbx_description
1 polymer ?
#
loop_
_entity_poly.entity_id
_entity_poly.type
_entity_poly.pdbx_seq_one_letter_code
_entity_poly.pdbx_strand_id
1 'polypeptide(L)'
;SSFLLLSLSCSDYLALPAVGMEIKNRLKDENISLSLPSQRVDRFDENIANILGGNRQGSLTFAPEAGTQRMRDIINKGLTNEELLRGVKTAHEQGWDKVKLYFMIGLPGETDIDVLGIAETIRWLQQECSTPGRRKLSFNVTISNFTPKPHTPFQWHSVSTSEFERKQKLLRQEFRTIRGLKANFTDVRLSAMEDFVGRGDRRLSVVIRRAWELGAGMDAWWESLDRAFAAWTQAIAESGLTWKYRQVESGEWNLIEGTSQPNSSLNSNSANQPENSSALIEKPIPHPSLDAPLSWDHIDTGIDKQWLKADLQRALEAAVVPDCSFEGCSHCGVCGADFGHNVVIQPLPIPQFEGHFKPNQERVQRLRVWFGKQGDMTLVSHLDMVRLFDRAVRRAALPIAFTGGFHPSPRISIANALSLGASSSGEIVDFELTKTVDLAEFQEKLVAALPADVPIYRVEAIAPTAASATKLLERAEYYIAVHALTDSPSDATPLLAAQWQDWIEMVKGAKEIYLEQTTKSGKVKQVNLCDRFFELSLVGDAECQNLPSDILHYQAESQAILRYVGSCRNDGSLLRPEQIVFMLEQMAQRQFQLLHTHRSQLFLSSVGVE
;
A
#
# COMPACT_ATOMS: atom_id res chain seq x y z
N SER A 1 17.69 20.08 9.53
CA SER A 1 17.23 18.72 9.17
C SER A 1 16.29 18.19 10.26
N SER A 2 15.69 17.00 10.13
CA SER A 2 14.84 16.42 11.19
C SER A 2 15.36 15.04 11.60
N PHE A 3 15.43 14.79 12.91
CA PHE A 3 15.66 13.47 13.48
C PHE A 3 14.30 12.85 13.80
N LEU A 4 14.04 11.63 13.32
CA LEU A 4 12.74 10.98 13.46
C LEU A 4 12.90 9.69 14.27
N LEU A 5 12.18 9.57 15.38
CA LEU A 5 12.02 8.29 16.08
C LEU A 5 10.84 7.55 15.46
N LEU A 6 11.05 6.31 15.04
CA LEU A 6 10.04 5.48 14.36
C LEU A 6 9.64 4.32 15.26
N SER A 7 8.34 4.19 15.53
CA SER A 7 7.70 3.06 16.22
C SER A 7 6.22 3.04 15.84
N LEU A 8 5.52 1.93 16.09
CA LEU A 8 4.05 1.88 16.06
C LEU A 8 3.45 2.89 17.05
N SER A 9 4.05 2.99 18.24
CA SER A 9 3.78 4.03 19.24
C SER A 9 5.09 4.36 19.94
N CYS A 10 5.63 5.56 19.71
CA CYS A 10 6.83 6.00 20.41
C CYS A 10 6.57 6.25 21.90
N SER A 11 5.33 6.64 22.26
CA SER A 11 4.94 6.98 23.63
C SER A 11 4.87 5.76 24.55
N ASP A 12 4.80 4.54 24.00
CA ASP A 12 4.84 3.30 24.78
C ASP A 12 6.25 3.01 25.33
N TYR A 13 7.28 3.64 24.76
CA TYR A 13 8.65 3.53 25.27
C TYR A 13 8.82 4.44 26.50
N LEU A 14 8.77 3.85 27.69
CA LEU A 14 8.79 4.58 28.97
C LEU A 14 10.03 5.48 29.17
N ALA A 15 11.15 5.17 28.52
CA ALA A 15 12.37 5.99 28.58
C ALA A 15 12.44 7.07 27.49
N LEU A 16 11.36 7.28 26.72
CA LEU A 16 11.28 8.33 25.68
C LEU A 16 11.63 9.72 26.22
N PRO A 17 11.17 10.17 27.41
CA PRO A 17 11.55 11.48 27.92
C PRO A 17 13.06 11.66 28.09
N ALA A 18 13.73 10.67 28.69
CA ALA A 18 15.17 10.70 28.92
C ALA A 18 15.96 10.64 27.60
N VAL A 19 15.60 9.70 26.72
CA VAL A 19 16.27 9.52 25.43
C VAL A 19 16.04 10.73 24.51
N GLY A 20 14.80 11.24 24.45
CA GLY A 20 14.45 12.39 23.63
C GLY A 20 15.17 13.67 24.07
N MET A 21 15.32 13.88 25.37
CA MET A 21 16.08 15.02 25.91
C MET A 21 17.57 14.89 25.57
N GLU A 22 18.16 13.71 25.73
CA GLU A 22 19.56 13.47 25.39
C GLU A 22 19.84 13.68 23.89
N ILE A 23 18.95 13.18 23.02
CA ILE A 23 19.04 13.42 21.57
C ILE A 23 18.94 14.92 21.28
N LYS A 24 17.97 15.62 21.86
CA LYS A 24 17.79 17.07 21.68
C LYS A 24 19.05 17.84 22.11
N ASN A 25 19.64 17.47 23.25
CA ASN A 25 20.85 18.09 23.78
C ASN A 25 22.07 17.87 22.87
N ARG A 26 22.24 16.65 22.34
CA ARG A 26 23.33 16.33 21.40
C ARG A 26 23.20 17.09 20.08
N LEU A 27 21.97 17.28 19.61
CA LEU A 27 21.68 17.89 18.31
C LEU A 27 21.42 19.40 18.35
N LYS A 28 21.50 20.03 19.53
CA LYS A 28 21.12 21.43 19.75
C LYS A 28 21.85 22.40 18.81
N ASP A 29 23.11 22.11 18.48
CA ASP A 29 23.97 22.97 17.66
C ASP A 29 23.93 22.62 16.15
N GLU A 30 23.21 21.56 15.77
CA GLU A 30 23.18 21.04 14.40
C GLU A 30 21.96 21.53 13.57
N ASN A 31 21.11 22.40 14.15
CA ASN A 31 19.84 22.83 13.54
C ASN A 31 18.98 21.63 13.07
N ILE A 32 18.95 20.59 13.91
CA ILE A 32 18.17 19.36 13.71
C ILE A 32 17.02 19.33 14.72
N SER A 33 15.79 19.30 14.24
CA SER A 33 14.60 19.17 15.09
C SER A 33 14.25 17.70 15.32
N LEU A 34 13.90 17.33 16.56
CA LEU A 34 13.31 16.03 16.84
C LEU A 34 11.85 16.01 16.40
N SER A 35 11.44 14.93 15.73
CA SER A 35 10.06 14.67 15.36
C SER A 35 9.65 13.28 15.82
N LEU A 36 8.39 13.15 16.21
CA LEU A 36 7.75 11.87 16.51
C LEU A 36 6.55 11.68 15.56
N PRO A 37 6.16 10.42 15.25
CA PRO A 37 4.90 10.10 14.58
C PRO A 37 3.69 10.44 15.46
N SER A 38 2.49 9.94 15.11
CA SER A 38 1.28 10.09 15.93
C SER A 38 1.53 9.72 17.40
N GLN A 39 0.99 10.50 18.35
CA GLN A 39 1.20 10.30 19.78
C GLN A 39 -0.07 9.76 20.45
N ARG A 40 0.12 8.86 21.42
CA ARG A 40 -0.91 8.50 22.39
C ARG A 40 -1.14 9.70 23.30
N VAL A 41 -2.36 10.22 23.31
CA VAL A 41 -2.67 11.50 23.98
C VAL A 41 -2.60 11.37 25.51
N ASP A 42 -2.93 10.19 26.04
CA ASP A 42 -2.84 9.84 27.46
C ASP A 42 -1.40 9.87 27.98
N ARG A 43 -0.42 9.54 27.11
CA ARG A 43 1.02 9.59 27.41
C ARG A 43 1.68 10.92 27.05
N PHE A 44 0.96 11.86 26.46
CA PHE A 44 1.50 13.16 26.09
C PHE A 44 1.54 14.11 27.29
N ASP A 45 2.75 14.49 27.72
CA ASP A 45 2.99 15.37 28.85
C ASP A 45 3.90 16.56 28.47
N GLU A 46 4.24 17.39 29.44
CA GLU A 46 5.14 18.53 29.25
C GLU A 46 6.55 18.11 28.83
N ASN A 47 7.03 16.93 29.25
CA ASN A 47 8.35 16.44 28.88
C ASN A 47 8.39 16.13 27.38
N ILE A 48 7.39 15.39 26.87
CA ILE A 48 7.27 15.07 25.45
C ILE A 48 7.05 16.36 24.64
N ALA A 49 6.23 17.29 25.13
CA ALA A 49 6.03 18.59 24.50
C ALA A 49 7.34 19.38 24.41
N ASN A 50 8.14 19.41 25.48
CA ASN A 50 9.45 20.07 25.51
C ASN A 50 10.44 19.43 24.53
N ILE A 51 10.43 18.10 24.42
CA ILE A 51 11.29 17.36 23.50
C ILE A 51 10.94 17.68 22.04
N LEU A 52 9.65 17.77 21.71
CA LEU A 52 9.14 18.13 20.39
C LEU A 52 9.21 19.63 20.08
N GLY A 53 9.25 20.48 21.12
CA GLY A 53 9.25 21.93 21.03
C GLY A 53 10.56 22.50 20.47
N GLY A 54 10.45 23.56 19.65
CA GLY A 54 11.56 24.25 19.02
C GLY A 54 11.11 25.29 17.97
N ASN A 55 12.04 25.86 17.22
CA ASN A 55 11.80 26.99 16.29
C ASN A 55 10.80 26.69 15.14
N ARG A 56 10.42 25.43 14.92
CA ARG A 56 9.42 25.01 13.93
C ARG A 56 8.49 23.96 14.55
N GLN A 57 7.38 24.40 15.11
CA GLN A 57 6.35 23.49 15.62
C GLN A 57 5.58 22.87 14.45
N GLY A 58 5.80 21.57 14.22
CA GLY A 58 5.00 20.78 13.29
C GLY A 58 3.58 20.53 13.81
N SER A 59 2.70 19.98 12.98
CA SER A 59 1.36 19.57 13.43
C SER A 59 1.43 18.38 14.39
N LEU A 60 0.83 18.49 15.57
CA LEU A 60 0.68 17.39 16.51
C LEU A 60 -0.57 16.57 16.17
N THR A 61 -0.49 15.23 16.25
CA THR A 61 -1.60 14.33 15.91
C THR A 61 -1.96 13.45 17.10
N PHE A 62 -3.25 13.44 17.45
CA PHE A 62 -3.84 12.54 18.43
C PHE A 62 -4.92 11.69 17.75
N ALA A 63 -5.12 10.47 18.24
CA ALA A 63 -6.15 9.56 17.75
C ALA A 63 -7.13 9.20 18.88
N PRO A 64 -8.18 10.01 19.10
CA PRO A 64 -9.25 9.64 20.03
C PRO A 64 -10.09 8.45 19.54
N GLU A 65 -10.12 8.23 18.22
CA GLU A 65 -10.85 7.16 17.51
C GLU A 65 -12.38 7.27 17.58
N ALA A 66 -12.96 7.64 18.72
CA ALA A 66 -14.39 7.86 18.88
C ALA A 66 -14.72 9.18 19.60
N GLY A 67 -15.89 9.75 19.29
CA GLY A 67 -16.35 11.03 19.84
C GLY A 67 -16.76 10.93 21.32
N THR A 68 -17.64 9.99 21.65
CA THR A 68 -18.15 9.85 23.03
C THR A 68 -17.26 8.95 23.88
N GLN A 69 -17.31 9.12 25.21
CA GLN A 69 -16.61 8.24 26.15
C GLN A 69 -17.08 6.80 25.98
N ARG A 70 -18.41 6.61 25.92
CA ARG A 70 -19.05 5.32 25.68
C ARG A 70 -18.45 4.59 24.48
N MET A 71 -18.31 5.25 23.33
CA MET A 71 -17.73 4.59 22.15
C MET A 71 -16.24 4.32 22.29
N ARG A 72 -15.49 5.17 23.00
CA ARG A 72 -14.07 4.87 23.32
C ARG A 72 -13.95 3.67 24.26
N ASP A 73 -14.90 3.48 25.17
CA ASP A 73 -14.95 2.33 26.06
C ASP A 73 -15.31 1.05 25.28
N ILE A 74 -16.30 1.13 24.37
CA ILE A 74 -16.69 0.00 23.49
C ILE A 74 -15.50 -0.50 22.68
N ILE A 75 -14.75 0.40 22.02
CA ILE A 75 -13.59 -0.01 21.21
C ILE A 75 -12.34 -0.30 22.06
N ASN A 76 -12.49 -0.31 23.38
CA ASN A 76 -11.42 -0.51 24.35
C ASN A 76 -10.21 0.41 24.15
N LYS A 77 -10.46 1.70 23.84
CA LYS A 77 -9.40 2.67 23.58
C LYS A 77 -8.58 2.99 24.83
N GLY A 78 -9.18 2.86 26.01
CA GLY A 78 -8.57 3.21 27.28
C GLY A 78 -8.22 4.69 27.41
N LEU A 79 -8.98 5.57 26.73
CA LEU A 79 -8.77 7.02 26.75
C LEU A 79 -9.99 7.74 27.31
N THR A 80 -9.80 8.42 28.43
CA THR A 80 -10.84 9.24 29.07
C THR A 80 -10.96 10.64 28.43
N ASN A 81 -12.10 11.31 28.65
CA ASN A 81 -12.28 12.71 28.29
C ASN A 81 -11.20 13.58 28.96
N GLU A 82 -10.95 13.35 30.25
CA GLU A 82 -10.00 14.09 31.07
C GLU A 82 -8.59 14.00 30.50
N GLU A 83 -8.15 12.81 30.09
CA GLU A 83 -6.84 12.60 29.47
C GLU A 83 -6.74 13.24 28.08
N LEU A 84 -7.80 13.14 27.27
CA LEU A 84 -7.86 13.79 25.97
C LEU A 84 -7.75 15.32 26.11
N LEU A 85 -8.53 15.91 27.02
CA LEU A 85 -8.45 17.34 27.29
C LEU A 85 -7.08 17.72 27.81
N ARG A 86 -6.51 16.96 28.76
CA ARG A 86 -5.17 17.22 29.30
C ARG A 86 -4.14 17.28 28.19
N GLY A 87 -4.05 16.27 27.34
CA GLY A 87 -3.04 16.22 26.28
C GLY A 87 -3.21 17.35 25.25
N VAL A 88 -4.45 17.66 24.85
CA VAL A 88 -4.73 18.77 23.91
C VAL A 88 -4.45 20.13 24.54
N LYS A 89 -4.81 20.32 25.82
CA LYS A 89 -4.57 21.55 26.56
C LYS A 89 -3.08 21.80 26.78
N THR A 90 -2.33 20.77 27.19
CA THR A 90 -0.86 20.85 27.28
C THR A 90 -0.25 21.25 25.93
N ALA A 91 -0.71 20.67 24.82
CA ALA A 91 -0.25 21.10 23.50
C ALA A 91 -0.58 22.58 23.22
N HIS A 92 -1.78 23.03 23.53
CA HIS A 92 -2.16 24.44 23.35
C HIS A 92 -1.30 25.39 24.18
N GLU A 93 -1.07 25.07 25.45
CA GLU A 93 -0.26 25.87 26.39
C GLU A 93 1.21 25.96 25.93
N GLN A 94 1.75 24.85 25.42
CA GLN A 94 3.10 24.75 24.85
C GLN A 94 3.22 25.35 23.44
N GLY A 95 2.12 25.86 22.89
CA GLY A 95 2.08 26.76 21.76
C GLY A 95 1.66 26.18 20.43
N TRP A 96 1.12 24.97 20.41
CA TRP A 96 0.45 24.45 19.24
C TRP A 96 -0.91 25.14 19.03
N ASP A 97 -1.00 25.94 17.97
CA ASP A 97 -2.26 26.56 17.51
C ASP A 97 -3.08 25.63 16.59
N LYS A 98 -2.54 24.45 16.26
CA LYS A 98 -3.16 23.49 15.35
C LYS A 98 -2.91 22.04 15.76
N VAL A 99 -3.99 21.29 15.97
CA VAL A 99 -3.96 19.87 16.33
C VAL A 99 -4.67 19.04 15.26
N LYS A 100 -4.14 17.86 14.96
CA LYS A 100 -4.78 16.85 14.10
C LYS A 100 -5.47 15.81 14.97
N LEU A 101 -6.72 15.48 14.68
CA LEU A 101 -7.48 14.45 15.40
C LEU A 101 -8.00 13.39 14.44
N TYR A 102 -7.81 12.11 14.76
CA TYR A 102 -8.29 10.99 13.95
C TYR A 102 -9.46 10.31 14.65
N PHE A 103 -10.59 10.22 13.96
CA PHE A 103 -11.79 9.52 14.40
C PHE A 103 -12.23 8.51 13.35
N MET A 104 -13.03 7.56 13.79
CA MET A 104 -13.67 6.55 12.96
C MET A 104 -15.18 6.66 13.09
N ILE A 105 -15.89 6.25 12.04
CA ILE A 105 -17.34 6.06 12.04
C ILE A 105 -17.66 4.64 11.58
N GLY A 106 -18.86 4.15 11.90
CA GLY A 106 -19.30 2.78 11.61
C GLY A 106 -18.84 1.76 12.65
N LEU A 107 -18.52 2.20 13.86
CA LEU A 107 -18.13 1.30 14.94
C LEU A 107 -19.31 0.42 15.40
N PRO A 108 -19.06 -0.78 15.95
CA PRO A 108 -20.10 -1.63 16.52
C PRO A 108 -20.86 -0.90 17.65
N GLY A 109 -22.19 -0.95 17.63
CA GLY A 109 -23.04 -0.28 18.62
C GLY A 109 -23.08 1.25 18.53
N GLU A 110 -22.49 1.86 17.49
CA GLU A 110 -22.45 3.31 17.30
C GLU A 110 -23.83 3.89 16.92
N THR A 111 -24.26 4.91 17.66
CA THR A 111 -25.50 5.65 17.40
C THR A 111 -25.22 7.01 16.75
N ASP A 112 -26.25 7.69 16.24
CA ASP A 112 -26.11 9.05 15.70
C ASP A 112 -25.63 10.05 16.75
N ILE A 113 -25.97 9.85 18.03
CA ILE A 113 -25.46 10.66 19.15
C ILE A 113 -23.94 10.51 19.23
N ASP A 114 -23.41 9.31 19.05
CA ASP A 114 -21.98 9.07 19.11
C ASP A 114 -21.22 9.68 17.93
N VAL A 115 -21.82 9.60 16.74
CA VAL A 115 -21.30 10.26 15.53
C VAL A 115 -21.25 11.77 15.73
N LEU A 116 -22.35 12.38 16.17
CA LEU A 116 -22.43 13.81 16.48
C LEU A 116 -21.49 14.20 17.63
N GLY A 117 -21.25 13.29 18.57
CA GLY A 117 -20.30 13.44 19.67
C GLY A 117 -18.87 13.76 19.23
N ILE A 118 -18.48 13.43 17.98
CA ILE A 118 -17.20 13.87 17.40
C ILE A 118 -17.18 15.39 17.26
N ALA A 119 -18.25 15.98 16.72
CA ALA A 119 -18.38 17.43 16.57
C ALA A 119 -18.44 18.14 17.93
N GLU A 120 -19.16 17.56 18.88
CA GLU A 120 -19.25 18.06 20.26
C GLU A 120 -17.89 18.04 20.97
N THR A 121 -17.14 16.95 20.85
CA THR A 121 -15.78 16.84 21.39
C THR A 121 -14.87 17.94 20.87
N ILE A 122 -14.93 18.24 19.56
CA ILE A 122 -14.13 19.32 18.97
C ILE A 122 -14.55 20.68 19.53
N ARG A 123 -15.85 20.96 19.66
CA ARG A 123 -16.36 22.22 20.22
C ARG A 123 -15.92 22.38 21.68
N TRP A 124 -16.06 21.31 22.46
CA TRP A 124 -15.65 21.26 23.86
C TRP A 124 -14.14 21.51 24.00
N LEU A 125 -13.29 20.81 23.25
CA LEU A 125 -11.84 21.06 23.26
C LEU A 125 -11.50 22.51 22.86
N GLN A 126 -12.17 23.07 21.87
CA GLN A 126 -11.99 24.48 21.48
C GLN A 126 -12.39 25.48 22.58
N GLN A 127 -13.39 25.13 23.39
CA GLN A 127 -13.88 25.95 24.49
C GLN A 127 -12.92 25.91 25.67
N GLU A 128 -12.51 24.70 26.07
CA GLU A 128 -11.61 24.48 27.21
C GLU A 128 -10.16 24.94 26.92
N CYS A 129 -9.73 24.87 25.66
CA CYS A 129 -8.40 25.33 25.22
C CYS A 129 -8.46 26.77 24.68
N SER A 130 -8.80 27.72 25.56
CA SER A 130 -8.87 29.14 25.24
C SER A 130 -7.96 29.95 26.16
N THR A 131 -6.91 30.56 25.61
CA THR A 131 -5.98 31.43 26.35
C THR A 131 -6.12 32.88 25.87
N PRO A 132 -6.36 33.87 26.75
CA PRO A 132 -6.42 35.28 26.37
C PRO A 132 -5.16 35.72 25.59
N GLY A 133 -5.35 36.37 24.45
CA GLY A 133 -4.25 36.85 23.59
C GLY A 133 -3.66 35.80 22.64
N ARG A 134 -4.07 34.53 22.71
CA ARG A 134 -3.71 33.50 21.70
C ARG A 134 -4.83 33.31 20.67
N ARG A 135 -4.45 32.74 19.53
CA ARG A 135 -5.41 32.31 18.51
C ARG A 135 -6.22 31.13 19.03
N LYS A 136 -7.49 31.06 18.61
CA LYS A 136 -8.34 29.90 18.89
C LYS A 136 -7.73 28.64 18.28
N LEU A 137 -7.72 27.55 19.05
CA LEU A 137 -7.20 26.27 18.61
C LEU A 137 -7.92 25.77 17.34
N SER A 138 -7.14 25.49 16.30
CA SER A 138 -7.64 24.97 15.04
C SER A 138 -7.45 23.46 14.95
N PHE A 139 -8.38 22.78 14.27
CA PHE A 139 -8.38 21.32 14.15
C PHE A 139 -8.32 20.89 12.69
N ASN A 140 -7.47 19.89 12.43
CA ASN A 140 -7.50 19.11 11.20
C ASN A 140 -7.99 17.70 11.55
N VAL A 141 -9.22 17.37 11.18
CA VAL A 141 -9.85 16.10 11.53
C VAL A 141 -9.81 15.15 10.34
N THR A 142 -9.47 13.90 10.58
CA THR A 142 -9.62 12.81 9.63
C THR A 142 -10.69 11.85 10.15
N ILE A 143 -11.73 11.62 9.35
CA ILE A 143 -12.80 10.67 9.62
C ILE A 143 -12.61 9.46 8.72
N SER A 144 -12.20 8.35 9.31
CA SER A 144 -12.04 7.07 8.62
C SER A 144 -13.29 6.21 8.78
N ASN A 145 -13.54 5.33 7.82
CA ASN A 145 -14.63 4.35 7.92
C ASN A 145 -14.06 3.11 8.63
N PHE A 146 -14.81 2.54 9.56
CA PHE A 146 -14.41 1.31 10.24
C PHE A 146 -14.32 0.14 9.25
N THR A 147 -13.14 -0.47 9.14
CA THR A 147 -12.91 -1.70 8.39
C THR A 147 -12.55 -2.82 9.39
N PRO A 148 -13.47 -3.78 9.62
CA PRO A 148 -13.23 -4.88 10.55
C PRO A 148 -12.00 -5.69 10.16
N LYS A 149 -11.31 -6.25 11.16
CA LYS A 149 -10.08 -7.02 10.96
C LYS A 149 -10.20 -8.44 11.52
N PRO A 150 -9.65 -9.46 10.84
CA PRO A 150 -9.52 -10.82 11.35
C PRO A 150 -8.92 -10.86 12.75
N HIS A 151 -9.36 -11.83 13.56
CA HIS A 151 -8.82 -12.09 14.91
C HIS A 151 -8.97 -10.89 15.87
N THR A 152 -9.98 -10.05 15.63
CA THR A 152 -10.40 -8.99 16.55
C THR A 152 -11.81 -9.25 17.05
N PRO A 153 -12.21 -8.72 18.22
CA PRO A 153 -13.58 -8.87 18.74
C PRO A 153 -14.64 -8.39 17.74
N PHE A 154 -14.29 -7.42 16.89
CA PHE A 154 -15.20 -6.82 15.92
C PHE A 154 -15.16 -7.46 14.53
N GLN A 155 -14.48 -8.60 14.37
CA GLN A 155 -14.33 -9.27 13.07
C GLN A 155 -15.66 -9.63 12.38
N TRP A 156 -16.77 -9.74 13.13
CA TRP A 156 -18.10 -10.07 12.63
C TRP A 156 -18.96 -8.86 12.21
N HIS A 157 -18.54 -7.64 12.58
CA HIS A 157 -19.31 -6.42 12.32
C HIS A 157 -19.24 -6.01 10.85
N SER A 158 -20.26 -5.37 10.29
CA SER A 158 -20.23 -4.85 8.91
C SER A 158 -21.04 -3.56 8.84
N VAL A 159 -20.65 -2.65 7.95
CA VAL A 159 -21.38 -1.40 7.72
C VAL A 159 -21.55 -1.18 6.23
N SER A 160 -22.78 -0.82 5.83
CA SER A 160 -23.12 -0.59 4.44
C SER A 160 -22.49 0.71 3.93
N THR A 161 -22.34 0.79 2.60
CA THR A 161 -21.85 2.02 1.95
C THR A 161 -22.80 3.20 2.19
N SER A 162 -24.11 2.96 2.10
CA SER A 162 -25.14 3.98 2.33
C SER A 162 -25.09 4.51 3.76
N GLU A 163 -24.80 3.66 4.75
CA GLU A 163 -24.71 4.08 6.15
C GLU A 163 -23.47 4.92 6.42
N PHE A 164 -22.32 4.57 5.84
CA PHE A 164 -21.15 5.45 5.88
C PHE A 164 -21.45 6.81 5.25
N GLU A 165 -22.07 6.84 4.07
CA GLU A 165 -22.43 8.10 3.40
C GLU A 165 -23.40 8.94 4.24
N ARG A 166 -24.39 8.32 4.88
CA ARG A 166 -25.33 8.99 5.80
C ARG A 166 -24.60 9.62 6.98
N LYS A 167 -23.75 8.86 7.67
CA LYS A 167 -22.95 9.34 8.82
C LYS A 167 -21.97 10.44 8.42
N GLN A 168 -21.30 10.30 7.27
CA GLN A 168 -20.43 11.36 6.75
C GLN A 168 -21.22 12.63 6.41
N LYS A 169 -22.44 12.50 5.83
CA LYS A 169 -23.31 13.65 5.55
C LYS A 169 -23.74 14.36 6.84
N LEU A 170 -24.11 13.60 7.87
CA LEU A 170 -24.46 14.12 9.20
C LEU A 170 -23.30 14.95 9.79
N LEU A 171 -22.08 14.39 9.81
CA LEU A 171 -20.89 15.11 10.29
C LEU A 171 -20.54 16.33 9.45
N ARG A 172 -20.66 16.25 8.12
CA ARG A 172 -20.39 17.40 7.23
C ARG A 172 -21.33 18.57 7.53
N GLN A 173 -22.59 18.30 7.86
CA GLN A 173 -23.56 19.33 8.25
C GLN A 173 -23.13 20.00 9.55
N GLU A 174 -22.78 19.22 10.57
CA GLU A 174 -22.31 19.76 11.85
C GLU A 174 -20.99 20.52 11.75
N PHE A 175 -19.99 19.97 11.05
CA PHE A 175 -18.66 20.56 10.94
C PHE A 175 -18.65 21.93 10.27
N ARG A 176 -19.61 22.23 9.38
CA ARG A 176 -19.77 23.56 8.77
C ARG A 176 -20.02 24.66 9.80
N THR A 177 -20.56 24.31 10.96
CA THR A 177 -20.83 25.28 12.05
C THR A 177 -19.59 25.58 12.90
N ILE A 178 -18.52 24.80 12.78
CA ILE A 178 -17.33 24.88 13.63
C ILE A 178 -16.23 25.70 12.93
N ARG A 179 -15.91 26.87 13.49
CA ARG A 179 -14.83 27.72 12.96
C ARG A 179 -13.45 27.13 13.27
N GLY A 180 -12.53 27.21 12.31
CA GLY A 180 -11.15 26.73 12.46
C GLY A 180 -11.01 25.20 12.34
N LEU A 181 -12.03 24.52 11.82
CA LEU A 181 -12.02 23.08 11.55
C LEU A 181 -11.81 22.81 10.05
N LYS A 182 -10.85 21.94 9.72
CA LYS A 182 -10.74 21.29 8.41
C LYS A 182 -11.00 19.80 8.60
N ALA A 183 -11.96 19.24 7.88
CA ALA A 183 -12.26 17.81 7.94
C ALA A 183 -11.91 17.11 6.62
N ASN A 184 -11.30 15.94 6.71
CA ASN A 184 -11.08 15.01 5.60
C ASN A 184 -11.86 13.72 5.90
N PHE A 185 -12.56 13.19 4.90
CA PHE A 185 -13.34 11.96 5.03
C PHE A 185 -12.74 10.91 4.09
N THR A 186 -12.55 9.70 4.58
CA THR A 186 -12.13 8.57 3.74
C THR A 186 -13.26 8.20 2.78
N ASP A 187 -12.93 8.05 1.49
CA ASP A 187 -13.89 7.60 0.48
C ASP A 187 -14.36 6.17 0.81
N VAL A 188 -15.67 5.95 0.78
CA VAL A 188 -16.30 4.65 1.11
C VAL A 188 -15.85 3.52 0.18
N ARG A 189 -15.42 3.85 -1.04
CA ARG A 189 -14.89 2.87 -2.01
C ARG A 189 -13.56 2.29 -1.57
N LEU A 190 -12.68 3.11 -0.99
CA LEU A 190 -11.41 2.63 -0.42
C LEU A 190 -11.67 1.61 0.69
N SER A 191 -12.52 1.97 1.65
CA SER A 191 -12.82 1.12 2.80
C SER A 191 -13.47 -0.19 2.41
N ALA A 192 -14.24 -0.23 1.32
CA ALA A 192 -14.73 -1.51 0.81
C ALA A 192 -13.64 -2.36 0.18
N MET A 193 -12.77 -1.79 -0.65
CA MET A 193 -11.64 -2.57 -1.20
C MET A 193 -10.79 -3.13 -0.05
N GLU A 194 -10.54 -2.33 0.98
CA GLU A 194 -9.87 -2.78 2.21
C GLU A 194 -10.63 -3.88 2.96
N ASP A 195 -11.96 -3.77 3.10
CA ASP A 195 -12.78 -4.77 3.79
C ASP A 195 -12.82 -6.09 3.01
N PHE A 196 -12.98 -6.02 1.68
CA PHE A 196 -12.98 -7.20 0.81
C PHE A 196 -11.66 -7.96 0.92
N VAL A 197 -10.54 -7.25 0.77
CA VAL A 197 -9.20 -7.85 0.86
C VAL A 197 -8.92 -8.35 2.28
N GLY A 198 -9.26 -7.56 3.30
CA GLY A 198 -9.01 -7.88 4.70
C GLY A 198 -9.81 -9.08 5.22
N ARG A 199 -10.96 -9.39 4.60
CA ARG A 199 -11.86 -10.48 4.99
C ARG A 199 -11.89 -11.64 4.03
N GLY A 200 -11.09 -11.60 2.98
CA GLY A 200 -11.04 -12.69 2.01
C GLY A 200 -10.23 -13.89 2.48
N ASP A 201 -10.27 -14.92 1.65
CA ASP A 201 -9.43 -16.10 1.77
C ASP A 201 -8.63 -16.31 0.47
N ARG A 202 -8.04 -17.51 0.29
CA ARG A 202 -7.23 -17.86 -0.87
C ARG A 202 -7.95 -17.66 -2.21
N ARG A 203 -9.29 -17.58 -2.27
CA ARG A 203 -10.04 -17.27 -3.49
C ARG A 203 -9.75 -15.87 -4.03
N LEU A 204 -9.25 -14.95 -3.19
CA LEU A 204 -8.92 -13.59 -3.61
C LEU A 204 -7.70 -13.50 -4.52
N SER A 205 -6.84 -14.53 -4.58
CA SER A 205 -5.63 -14.47 -5.40
C SER A 205 -5.94 -14.17 -6.86
N VAL A 206 -6.98 -14.81 -7.41
CA VAL A 206 -7.45 -14.60 -8.79
C VAL A 206 -8.02 -13.19 -8.96
N VAL A 207 -8.77 -12.69 -7.97
CA VAL A 207 -9.32 -11.33 -8.00
C VAL A 207 -8.22 -10.27 -7.98
N ILE A 208 -7.23 -10.41 -7.08
CA ILE A 208 -6.13 -9.45 -6.95
C ILE A 208 -5.34 -9.38 -8.26
N ARG A 209 -5.00 -10.55 -8.82
CA ARG A 209 -4.32 -10.64 -10.11
C ARG A 209 -5.15 -9.98 -11.20
N ARG A 210 -6.44 -10.31 -11.29
CA ARG A 210 -7.31 -9.78 -12.33
C ARG A 210 -7.55 -8.27 -12.19
N ALA A 211 -7.69 -7.75 -10.98
CA ALA A 211 -7.81 -6.31 -10.73
C ALA A 211 -6.56 -5.57 -11.22
N TRP A 212 -5.37 -6.12 -10.95
CA TRP A 212 -4.11 -5.59 -11.47
C TRP A 212 -4.05 -5.62 -13.01
N GLU A 213 -4.44 -6.73 -13.64
CA GLU A 213 -4.53 -6.87 -15.12
C GLU A 213 -5.52 -5.88 -15.74
N LEU A 214 -6.57 -5.48 -15.00
CA LEU A 214 -7.54 -4.45 -15.38
C LEU A 214 -7.07 -3.02 -15.06
N GLY A 215 -5.84 -2.85 -14.57
CA GLY A 215 -5.23 -1.54 -14.34
C GLY A 215 -5.42 -0.97 -12.93
N ALA A 216 -5.82 -1.79 -11.94
CA ALA A 216 -5.69 -1.42 -10.53
C ALA A 216 -4.21 -1.24 -10.18
N GLY A 217 -3.92 -0.18 -9.43
CA GLY A 217 -2.57 0.23 -9.08
C GLY A 217 -2.56 1.63 -8.51
N MET A 218 -1.79 1.81 -7.42
CA MET A 218 -1.78 3.03 -6.61
C MET A 218 -3.14 3.34 -5.97
N ASP A 219 -3.93 2.32 -5.65
CA ASP A 219 -5.35 2.42 -5.25
C ASP A 219 -5.63 3.37 -4.08
N ALA A 220 -4.65 3.58 -3.19
CA ALA A 220 -4.74 4.52 -2.07
C ALA A 220 -4.62 6.01 -2.49
N TRP A 221 -4.31 6.28 -3.76
CA TRP A 221 -4.14 7.62 -4.31
C TRP A 221 -5.43 8.07 -5.00
N TRP A 222 -5.94 9.22 -4.60
CA TRP A 222 -7.24 9.75 -5.04
C TRP A 222 -7.39 9.85 -6.57
N GLU A 223 -6.30 10.12 -7.31
CA GLU A 223 -6.29 10.22 -8.78
C GLU A 223 -6.61 8.89 -9.47
N SER A 224 -6.40 7.76 -8.79
CA SER A 224 -6.59 6.41 -9.35
C SER A 224 -7.85 5.72 -8.85
N LEU A 225 -8.58 6.33 -7.91
CA LEU A 225 -9.65 5.63 -7.18
C LEU A 225 -10.79 5.16 -8.08
N ASP A 226 -11.22 5.96 -9.06
CA ASP A 226 -12.28 5.57 -9.99
C ASP A 226 -11.86 4.37 -10.84
N ARG A 227 -10.65 4.42 -11.41
CA ARG A 227 -10.07 3.34 -12.20
C ARG A 227 -9.89 2.08 -11.36
N ALA A 228 -9.30 2.21 -10.18
CA ALA A 228 -9.07 1.10 -9.27
C ALA A 228 -10.39 0.45 -8.86
N PHE A 229 -11.36 1.23 -8.41
CA PHE A 229 -12.65 0.70 -7.96
C PHE A 229 -13.42 -0.01 -9.08
N ALA A 230 -13.36 0.51 -10.32
CA ALA A 230 -13.92 -0.16 -11.49
C ALA A 230 -13.22 -1.49 -11.79
N ALA A 231 -11.88 -1.50 -11.81
CA ALA A 231 -11.08 -2.71 -12.03
C ALA A 231 -11.36 -3.78 -10.97
N TRP A 232 -11.41 -3.41 -9.69
CA TRP A 232 -11.78 -4.32 -8.61
C TRP A 232 -13.20 -4.85 -8.75
N THR A 233 -14.18 -4.00 -9.09
CA THR A 233 -15.58 -4.42 -9.27
C THR A 233 -15.71 -5.44 -10.40
N GLN A 234 -15.05 -5.19 -11.53
CA GLN A 234 -15.05 -6.12 -12.66
C GLN A 234 -14.34 -7.44 -12.32
N ALA A 235 -13.14 -7.38 -11.70
CA ALA A 235 -12.39 -8.56 -11.30
C ALA A 235 -13.17 -9.48 -10.34
N ILE A 236 -13.89 -8.88 -9.39
CA ILE A 236 -14.75 -9.60 -8.45
C ILE A 236 -15.87 -10.33 -9.20
N ALA A 237 -16.57 -9.63 -10.09
CA ALA A 237 -17.68 -10.20 -10.87
C ALA A 237 -17.20 -11.33 -11.81
N GLU A 238 -16.10 -11.13 -12.53
CA GLU A 238 -15.51 -12.14 -13.41
C GLU A 238 -15.02 -13.38 -12.64
N SER A 239 -14.67 -13.22 -11.36
CA SER A 239 -14.31 -14.34 -10.48
C SER A 239 -15.51 -15.05 -9.85
N GLY A 240 -16.74 -14.69 -10.23
CA GLY A 240 -17.98 -15.25 -9.65
C GLY A 240 -18.20 -14.86 -8.18
N LEU A 241 -17.53 -13.80 -7.72
CA LEU A 241 -17.68 -13.25 -6.37
C LEU A 241 -18.54 -11.98 -6.43
N THR A 242 -18.96 -11.51 -5.26
CA THR A 242 -19.69 -10.25 -5.12
C THR A 242 -19.07 -9.43 -4.01
N TRP A 243 -19.43 -8.14 -3.95
CA TRP A 243 -19.20 -7.31 -2.76
C TRP A 243 -20.08 -7.77 -1.60
N LYS A 244 -19.91 -9.03 -1.15
CA LYS A 244 -20.83 -9.77 -0.27
C LYS A 244 -21.27 -8.99 0.97
N TYR A 245 -20.39 -8.17 1.55
CA TYR A 245 -20.66 -7.37 2.76
C TYR A 245 -21.32 -6.01 2.48
N ARG A 246 -21.44 -5.57 1.21
CA ARG A 246 -22.13 -4.32 0.81
C ARG A 246 -23.64 -4.50 0.58
N GLN A 247 -24.14 -5.73 0.50
CA GLN A 247 -25.57 -6.02 0.35
C GLN A 247 -26.35 -6.00 1.68
N VAL A 248 -25.67 -5.68 2.79
CA VAL A 248 -26.27 -5.61 4.12
C VAL A 248 -26.97 -4.26 4.27
N GLU A 249 -28.31 -4.22 4.24
CA GLU A 249 -29.07 -2.95 4.27
C GLU A 249 -29.04 -2.25 5.64
N SER A 250 -28.75 -2.96 6.73
CA SER A 250 -28.73 -2.40 8.08
C SER A 250 -27.73 -3.09 9.02
N GLY A 251 -26.42 -2.79 8.88
CA GLY A 251 -25.42 -3.13 9.91
C GLY A 251 -25.51 -4.54 10.52
N GLU A 252 -25.88 -5.54 9.71
CA GLU A 252 -26.10 -6.89 10.19
C GLU A 252 -24.75 -7.60 10.34
N TRP A 253 -24.59 -8.21 11.51
CA TRP A 253 -23.54 -9.18 11.82
C TRP A 253 -23.53 -10.23 10.71
N ASN A 254 -22.38 -10.43 10.05
CA ASN A 254 -22.26 -11.31 8.88
C ASN A 254 -22.77 -12.73 9.19
N LEU A 255 -24.05 -12.99 8.93
CA LEU A 255 -24.65 -14.31 8.93
C LEU A 255 -24.43 -14.91 7.55
N ILE A 256 -23.72 -16.03 7.51
CA ILE A 256 -23.60 -16.83 6.30
C ILE A 256 -24.98 -17.42 6.00
N GLU A 257 -25.73 -16.84 5.07
CA GLU A 257 -26.84 -17.58 4.45
C GLU A 257 -26.27 -18.70 3.58
N GLY A 258 -26.58 -19.96 3.95
CA GLY A 258 -26.25 -21.11 3.12
C GLY A 258 -26.18 -22.48 3.79
N THR A 259 -27.18 -22.92 4.55
CA THR A 259 -27.56 -24.34 4.57
C THR A 259 -29.07 -24.46 4.42
N SER A 260 -29.49 -24.78 3.21
CA SER A 260 -30.87 -25.00 2.79
C SER A 260 -31.55 -26.10 3.62
N GLN A 261 -32.79 -25.88 4.03
CA GLN A 261 -33.81 -26.94 3.98
C GLN A 261 -35.05 -26.44 3.23
N PRO A 262 -35.70 -27.29 2.41
CA PRO A 262 -36.71 -26.85 1.45
C PRO A 262 -38.13 -26.88 2.03
N ASN A 263 -38.94 -25.92 1.55
CA ASN A 263 -40.40 -25.88 1.49
C ASN A 263 -41.23 -25.85 2.79
N SER A 264 -41.94 -24.74 3.00
CA SER A 264 -43.41 -24.75 2.83
C SER A 264 -43.96 -23.34 2.64
N SER A 265 -44.70 -23.19 1.54
CA SER A 265 -45.46 -22.05 1.04
C SER A 265 -46.65 -21.62 1.91
N LEU A 266 -46.98 -20.31 1.91
CA LEU A 266 -48.31 -19.68 1.66
C LEU A 266 -48.62 -18.42 2.52
N ASN A 267 -49.08 -17.40 1.77
CA ASN A 267 -50.06 -16.33 2.10
C ASN A 267 -49.61 -14.90 2.47
N SER A 268 -49.65 -14.08 1.40
CA SER A 268 -50.27 -12.75 1.21
C SER A 268 -50.76 -11.86 2.37
N ASN A 269 -50.50 -10.55 2.13
CA ASN A 269 -51.25 -9.34 2.49
C ASN A 269 -51.13 -8.74 3.91
N SER A 270 -50.46 -7.58 4.02
CA SER A 270 -51.11 -6.30 4.40
C SER A 270 -50.15 -5.10 4.27
N ALA A 271 -50.73 -3.92 4.05
CA ALA A 271 -50.09 -2.64 3.81
C ALA A 271 -50.03 -1.76 5.09
N ASN A 272 -49.18 -0.72 5.04
CA ASN A 272 -49.11 0.50 5.87
C ASN A 272 -48.46 0.42 7.27
N GLN A 273 -47.27 1.02 7.44
CA GLN A 273 -47.01 2.33 8.09
C GLN A 273 -45.50 2.51 8.41
N PRO A 274 -44.99 3.76 8.53
CA PRO A 274 -43.58 4.02 8.80
C PRO A 274 -43.33 4.03 10.32
N GLU A 275 -42.58 3.06 10.84
CA GLU A 275 -42.20 3.02 12.25
C GLU A 275 -40.72 3.41 12.47
N ASN A 276 -40.57 4.36 13.40
CA ASN A 276 -39.37 4.85 14.07
C ASN A 276 -38.19 3.87 14.16
N SER A 277 -37.06 4.26 13.58
CA SER A 277 -35.76 3.59 13.66
C SER A 277 -35.02 3.87 14.99
N SER A 278 -35.61 3.51 16.13
CA SER A 278 -34.97 3.71 17.46
C SER A 278 -34.73 2.42 18.26
N ALA A 279 -34.91 1.24 17.68
CA ALA A 279 -34.87 -0.03 18.41
C ALA A 279 -33.82 -1.04 17.89
N LEU A 280 -32.55 -0.63 17.74
CA LEU A 280 -31.46 -1.54 17.32
C LEU A 280 -30.56 -2.05 18.46
N ILE A 281 -30.87 -1.79 19.74
CA ILE A 281 -29.94 -2.10 20.85
C ILE A 281 -30.29 -3.36 21.68
N GLU A 282 -31.48 -3.96 21.59
CA GLU A 282 -31.91 -4.89 22.66
C GLU A 282 -31.77 -6.41 22.42
N LYS A 283 -31.17 -6.89 21.32
CA LYS A 283 -31.00 -8.35 21.13
C LYS A 283 -29.54 -8.77 21.16
N PRO A 284 -29.13 -9.62 22.13
CA PRO A 284 -27.84 -10.29 22.07
C PRO A 284 -27.69 -11.00 20.73
N ILE A 285 -26.54 -10.85 20.08
CA ILE A 285 -26.24 -11.54 18.83
C ILE A 285 -26.40 -13.04 19.09
N PRO A 286 -27.21 -13.78 18.30
CA PRO A 286 -27.36 -15.20 18.53
C PRO A 286 -25.99 -15.87 18.43
N HIS A 287 -25.53 -16.48 19.54
CA HIS A 287 -24.24 -17.17 19.61
C HIS A 287 -23.96 -18.14 18.43
N PRO A 288 -24.96 -18.87 17.87
CA PRO A 288 -24.73 -19.75 16.72
C PRO A 288 -24.18 -19.04 15.47
N SER A 289 -24.44 -17.73 15.33
CA SER A 289 -23.93 -16.94 14.20
C SER A 289 -22.41 -16.72 14.26
N LEU A 290 -21.86 -16.60 15.47
CA LEU A 290 -20.44 -16.32 15.71
C LEU A 290 -19.58 -17.58 15.55
N ASP A 291 -20.21 -18.76 15.55
CA ASP A 291 -19.60 -20.06 15.34
C ASP A 291 -19.45 -20.44 13.86
N ALA A 292 -20.05 -19.67 12.95
CA ALA A 292 -19.92 -19.90 11.52
C ALA A 292 -18.44 -19.81 11.07
N PRO A 293 -18.02 -20.64 10.09
CA PRO A 293 -16.64 -20.62 9.60
C PRO A 293 -16.35 -19.32 8.85
N LEU A 294 -15.29 -18.62 9.26
CA LEU A 294 -14.82 -17.39 8.64
C LEU A 294 -13.71 -17.69 7.61
N SER A 295 -13.58 -16.83 6.61
CA SER A 295 -12.57 -16.99 5.54
C SER A 295 -11.13 -17.08 6.06
N TRP A 296 -10.83 -16.45 7.19
CA TRP A 296 -9.50 -16.47 7.84
C TRP A 296 -9.38 -17.48 8.99
N ASP A 297 -10.40 -18.31 9.28
CA ASP A 297 -10.32 -19.29 10.39
C ASP A 297 -9.21 -20.36 10.18
N HIS A 298 -8.66 -20.45 8.97
CA HIS A 298 -7.49 -21.30 8.66
C HIS A 298 -6.15 -20.71 9.13
N ILE A 299 -6.14 -19.46 9.63
CA ILE A 299 -4.97 -18.79 10.19
C ILE A 299 -5.05 -18.90 11.71
N ASP A 300 -4.07 -19.54 12.31
CA ASP A 300 -3.95 -19.61 13.77
C ASP A 300 -3.06 -18.48 14.29
N THR A 301 -3.64 -17.59 15.10
CA THR A 301 -2.92 -16.50 15.78
C THR A 301 -2.64 -16.81 17.26
N GLY A 302 -3.08 -17.97 17.74
CA GLY A 302 -3.11 -18.36 19.14
C GLY A 302 -4.25 -17.72 19.94
N ILE A 303 -4.99 -16.75 19.39
CA ILE A 303 -6.12 -16.14 20.10
C ILE A 303 -7.34 -17.06 20.03
N ASP A 304 -7.89 -17.39 21.19
CA ASP A 304 -9.06 -18.25 21.31
C ASP A 304 -10.33 -17.56 20.77
N LYS A 305 -11.08 -18.26 19.90
CA LYS A 305 -12.29 -17.71 19.26
C LYS A 305 -13.42 -17.45 20.28
N GLN A 306 -13.54 -18.24 21.34
CA GLN A 306 -14.49 -17.97 22.43
C GLN A 306 -14.06 -16.75 23.24
N TRP A 307 -12.77 -16.54 23.45
CA TRP A 307 -12.28 -15.31 24.05
C TRP A 307 -12.70 -14.08 23.24
N LEU A 308 -12.56 -14.11 21.91
CA LEU A 308 -13.01 -13.01 21.02
C LEU A 308 -14.52 -12.74 21.12
N LYS A 309 -15.35 -13.77 21.28
CA LYS A 309 -16.80 -13.60 21.49
C LYS A 309 -17.11 -12.99 22.85
N ALA A 310 -16.45 -13.46 23.89
CA ALA A 310 -16.62 -12.90 25.23
C ALA A 310 -16.15 -11.44 25.28
N ASP A 311 -15.07 -11.11 24.56
CA ASP A 311 -14.56 -9.75 24.44
C ASP A 311 -15.51 -8.85 23.65
N LEU A 312 -16.10 -9.35 22.56
CA LEU A 312 -17.15 -8.65 21.83
C LEU A 312 -18.34 -8.33 22.73
N GLN A 313 -18.80 -9.30 23.54
CA GLN A 313 -19.91 -9.08 24.45
C GLN A 313 -19.60 -7.98 25.48
N ARG A 314 -18.41 -8.03 26.11
CA ARG A 314 -17.93 -6.97 27.01
C ARG A 314 -17.91 -5.61 26.32
N ALA A 315 -17.36 -5.56 25.10
CA ALA A 315 -17.31 -4.35 24.31
C ALA A 315 -18.71 -3.77 24.05
N LEU A 316 -19.70 -4.58 23.67
CA LEU A 316 -21.08 -4.13 23.45
C LEU A 316 -21.77 -3.61 24.72
N GLU A 317 -21.34 -4.09 25.89
CA GLU A 317 -21.76 -3.60 27.20
C GLU A 317 -20.98 -2.35 27.66
N ALA A 318 -20.10 -1.82 26.81
CA ALA A 318 -19.14 -0.75 27.12
C ALA A 318 -18.23 -1.08 28.32
N ALA A 319 -17.95 -2.37 28.55
CA ALA A 319 -17.03 -2.83 29.57
C ALA A 319 -15.59 -2.80 29.03
N VAL A 320 -14.76 -1.97 29.64
CA VAL A 320 -13.33 -1.83 29.32
C VAL A 320 -12.58 -3.07 29.80
N VAL A 321 -11.66 -3.57 28.97
CA VAL A 321 -10.78 -4.68 29.32
C VAL A 321 -9.42 -4.12 29.74
N PRO A 322 -8.97 -4.39 30.97
CA PRO A 322 -7.70 -3.87 31.49
C PRO A 322 -6.48 -4.33 30.66
N ASP A 323 -5.42 -3.52 30.68
CA ASP A 323 -4.17 -3.84 29.97
C ASP A 323 -3.47 -5.04 30.64
N CYS A 324 -3.40 -6.14 29.91
CA CYS A 324 -2.85 -7.39 30.43
C CYS A 324 -1.34 -7.35 30.73
N SER A 325 -0.64 -6.29 30.31
CA SER A 325 0.77 -6.04 30.62
C SER A 325 0.99 -5.56 32.05
N PHE A 326 -0.04 -4.96 32.68
CA PHE A 326 0.06 -4.32 33.99
C PHE A 326 -0.91 -4.91 35.01
N GLU A 327 -2.15 -5.20 34.59
CA GLU A 327 -3.25 -5.58 35.49
C GLU A 327 -3.37 -7.11 35.66
N GLY A 328 -2.85 -7.89 34.70
CA GLY A 328 -2.83 -9.35 34.75
C GLY A 328 -3.28 -10.02 33.46
N CYS A 329 -2.99 -11.32 33.32
CA CYS A 329 -3.29 -12.08 32.09
C CYS A 329 -4.80 -12.05 31.76
N SER A 330 -5.14 -11.67 30.52
CA SER A 330 -6.52 -11.67 30.01
C SER A 330 -7.00 -13.04 29.54
N HIS A 331 -6.15 -14.07 29.63
CA HIS A 331 -6.42 -15.43 29.17
C HIS A 331 -6.92 -15.51 27.72
N CYS A 332 -6.30 -14.74 26.82
CA CYS A 332 -6.67 -14.67 25.41
C CYS A 332 -6.39 -15.93 24.58
N GLY A 333 -5.77 -16.96 25.17
CA GLY A 333 -5.42 -18.24 24.51
C GLY A 333 -4.01 -18.32 23.96
N VAL A 334 -3.31 -17.20 23.77
CA VAL A 334 -1.98 -17.16 23.12
C VAL A 334 -0.90 -17.89 23.92
N CYS A 335 -0.89 -17.71 25.25
CA CYS A 335 0.04 -18.40 26.12
C CYS A 335 -0.44 -19.85 26.36
N GLY A 336 0.45 -20.83 26.17
CA GLY A 336 0.12 -22.24 26.27
C GLY A 336 1.36 -23.14 26.18
N ALA A 337 1.16 -24.46 26.13
CA ALA A 337 2.26 -25.41 26.06
C ALA A 337 3.16 -25.22 24.82
N ASP A 338 2.56 -24.83 23.69
CA ASP A 338 3.27 -24.68 22.41
C ASP A 338 3.98 -23.32 22.25
N PHE A 339 3.41 -22.25 22.82
CA PHE A 339 3.94 -20.87 22.70
C PHE A 339 4.63 -20.35 23.96
N GLY A 340 4.56 -21.08 25.07
CA GLY A 340 5.08 -20.65 26.36
C GLY A 340 4.22 -19.57 27.03
N HIS A 341 4.81 -18.89 28.00
CA HIS A 341 4.19 -17.78 28.72
C HIS A 341 4.95 -16.48 28.47
N ASN A 342 4.25 -15.35 28.48
CA ASN A 342 4.91 -14.05 28.46
C ASN A 342 5.85 -13.90 29.66
N VAL A 343 7.14 -13.68 29.38
CA VAL A 343 8.15 -13.40 30.39
C VAL A 343 8.66 -11.97 30.19
N VAL A 344 8.61 -11.16 31.24
CA VAL A 344 9.22 -9.83 31.22
C VAL A 344 10.73 -10.01 31.28
N ILE A 345 11.41 -9.75 30.16
CA ILE A 345 12.88 -9.82 30.08
C ILE A 345 13.45 -8.52 30.64
N GLN A 346 14.42 -8.62 31.56
CA GLN A 346 15.16 -7.45 32.02
C GLN A 346 15.95 -6.83 30.85
N PRO A 347 15.96 -5.50 30.67
CA PRO A 347 16.68 -4.87 29.59
C PRO A 347 18.14 -5.33 29.55
N LEU A 348 18.59 -5.77 28.39
CA LEU A 348 20.00 -6.12 28.20
C LEU A 348 20.87 -4.87 28.44
N PRO A 349 22.08 -5.04 29.00
CA PRO A 349 23.01 -3.93 29.11
C PRO A 349 23.26 -3.33 27.73
N ILE A 350 23.25 -2.00 27.64
CA ILE A 350 23.50 -1.29 26.39
C ILE A 350 24.89 -1.70 25.88
N PRO A 351 24.99 -2.26 24.65
CA PRO A 351 26.27 -2.68 24.11
C PRO A 351 27.22 -1.48 24.03
N GLN A 352 28.49 -1.71 24.32
CA GLN A 352 29.49 -0.67 24.21
C GLN A 352 29.57 -0.22 22.74
N PHE A 353 29.52 1.09 22.52
CA PHE A 353 29.61 1.64 21.17
C PHE A 353 30.99 1.37 20.58
N GLU A 354 31.06 0.43 19.62
CA GLU A 354 32.31 0.03 18.94
C GLU A 354 32.75 1.02 17.84
N GLY A 355 32.10 2.19 17.76
CA GLY A 355 32.30 3.15 16.69
C GLY A 355 31.28 2.98 15.55
N HIS A 356 31.29 3.95 14.63
CA HIS A 356 30.44 3.87 13.45
C HIS A 356 31.03 2.87 12.45
N PHE A 357 30.18 2.01 11.88
CA PHE A 357 30.54 1.21 10.71
C PHE A 357 31.14 2.14 9.65
N LYS A 358 32.38 1.86 9.25
CA LYS A 358 33.06 2.60 8.18
C LYS A 358 32.92 1.78 6.89
N PRO A 359 32.04 2.19 5.97
CA PRO A 359 31.85 1.48 4.72
C PRO A 359 33.13 1.53 3.91
N ASN A 360 33.54 0.41 3.32
CA ASN A 360 34.64 0.42 2.38
C ASN A 360 34.16 1.01 1.03
N GLN A 361 34.71 2.17 0.68
CA GLN A 361 34.34 2.93 -0.53
C GLN A 361 35.30 2.67 -1.70
N GLU A 362 36.32 1.84 -1.50
CA GLU A 362 37.31 1.54 -2.52
C GLU A 362 36.68 0.81 -3.71
N ARG A 363 36.99 1.26 -4.92
CA ARG A 363 36.43 0.75 -6.18
C ARG A 363 37.54 0.13 -7.01
N VAL A 364 37.83 -1.14 -6.75
CA VAL A 364 38.91 -1.89 -7.41
C VAL A 364 38.43 -2.51 -8.72
N GLN A 365 37.21 -3.05 -8.74
CA GLN A 365 36.65 -3.73 -9.90
C GLN A 365 35.20 -3.31 -10.11
N ARG A 366 34.79 -3.21 -11.38
CA ARG A 366 33.41 -3.00 -11.74
C ARG A 366 32.95 -4.12 -12.67
N LEU A 367 31.85 -4.77 -12.30
CA LEU A 367 31.26 -5.85 -13.06
C LEU A 367 29.90 -5.42 -13.60
N ARG A 368 29.66 -5.67 -14.89
CA ARG A 368 28.35 -5.56 -15.52
C ARG A 368 27.76 -6.94 -15.69
N VAL A 369 26.53 -7.11 -15.25
CA VAL A 369 25.85 -8.40 -15.18
C VAL A 369 24.52 -8.31 -15.92
N TRP A 370 24.27 -9.28 -16.80
CA TRP A 370 23.00 -9.46 -17.48
C TRP A 370 22.20 -10.53 -16.78
N PHE A 371 20.93 -10.23 -16.49
CA PHE A 371 20.08 -11.13 -15.74
C PHE A 371 18.65 -11.16 -16.27
N GLY A 372 17.90 -12.20 -15.90
CA GLY A 372 16.47 -12.34 -16.18
C GLY A 372 15.60 -12.00 -14.97
N LYS A 373 14.34 -11.67 -15.22
CA LYS A 373 13.29 -11.55 -14.21
C LYS A 373 12.09 -12.34 -14.71
N GLN A 374 11.99 -13.58 -14.26
CA GLN A 374 11.06 -14.59 -14.77
C GLN A 374 10.17 -15.13 -13.65
N GLY A 375 9.22 -16.02 -13.97
CA GLY A 375 8.39 -16.71 -13.00
C GLY A 375 7.74 -15.78 -11.96
N ASP A 376 7.82 -16.17 -10.69
CA ASP A 376 7.23 -15.41 -9.58
C ASP A 376 8.00 -14.12 -9.30
N MET A 377 9.26 -14.01 -9.75
CA MET A 377 10.05 -12.79 -9.61
C MET A 377 9.51 -11.64 -10.46
N THR A 378 8.62 -11.90 -11.42
CA THR A 378 7.89 -10.84 -12.13
C THR A 378 7.07 -9.95 -11.19
N LEU A 379 6.61 -10.50 -10.06
CA LEU A 379 5.82 -9.82 -9.02
C LEU A 379 6.68 -9.07 -7.99
N VAL A 380 8.01 -9.07 -8.13
CA VAL A 380 8.92 -8.33 -7.26
C VAL A 380 9.15 -6.91 -7.81
N SER A 381 8.92 -5.91 -6.95
CA SER A 381 9.11 -4.51 -7.30
C SER A 381 10.59 -4.16 -7.52
N HIS A 382 10.88 -3.05 -8.21
CA HIS A 382 12.26 -2.61 -8.43
C HIS A 382 13.05 -2.42 -7.12
N LEU A 383 12.45 -1.83 -6.09
CA LEU A 383 13.14 -1.60 -4.81
C LEU A 383 13.44 -2.92 -4.10
N ASP A 384 12.53 -3.89 -4.21
CA ASP A 384 12.72 -5.22 -3.63
C ASP A 384 13.74 -6.04 -4.43
N MET A 385 13.85 -5.85 -5.75
CA MET A 385 14.96 -6.40 -6.55
C MET A 385 16.32 -5.85 -6.10
N VAL A 386 16.42 -4.55 -5.81
CA VAL A 386 17.67 -3.96 -5.26
C VAL A 386 17.99 -4.57 -3.89
N ARG A 387 16.99 -4.75 -3.03
CA ARG A 387 17.16 -5.42 -1.72
C ARG A 387 17.52 -6.90 -1.86
N LEU A 388 16.98 -7.59 -2.85
CA LEU A 388 17.32 -8.98 -3.15
C LEU A 388 18.80 -9.08 -3.50
N PHE A 389 19.32 -8.23 -4.41
CA PHE A 389 20.74 -8.22 -4.73
C PHE A 389 21.61 -7.88 -3.53
N ASP A 390 21.25 -6.87 -2.71
CA ASP A 390 21.96 -6.55 -1.47
C ASP A 390 22.03 -7.75 -0.51
N ARG A 391 20.92 -8.48 -0.32
CA ARG A 391 20.90 -9.70 0.50
C ARG A 391 21.72 -10.82 -0.13
N ALA A 392 21.64 -11.00 -1.45
CA ALA A 392 22.36 -12.03 -2.17
C ALA A 392 23.88 -11.83 -2.09
N VAL A 393 24.38 -10.62 -2.35
CA VAL A 393 25.82 -10.32 -2.26
C VAL A 393 26.36 -10.46 -0.84
N ARG A 394 25.57 -10.10 0.19
CA ARG A 394 25.95 -10.31 1.59
C ARG A 394 26.02 -11.80 1.95
N ARG A 395 25.02 -12.59 1.55
CA ARG A 395 24.99 -14.05 1.77
C ARG A 395 26.12 -14.76 1.04
N ALA A 396 26.47 -14.29 -0.15
CA ALA A 396 27.57 -14.80 -0.96
C ALA A 396 28.95 -14.29 -0.51
N ALA A 397 29.02 -13.43 0.51
CA ALA A 397 30.24 -12.77 0.97
C ALA A 397 31.03 -12.07 -0.16
N LEU A 398 30.32 -11.50 -1.14
CA LEU A 398 30.94 -10.76 -2.24
C LEU A 398 31.45 -9.39 -1.74
N PRO A 399 32.65 -8.96 -2.15
CA PRO A 399 33.35 -7.81 -1.56
C PRO A 399 32.83 -6.47 -2.11
N ILE A 400 31.55 -6.15 -1.92
CA ILE A 400 30.87 -4.98 -2.48
C ILE A 400 31.37 -3.66 -1.87
N ALA A 401 31.60 -2.67 -2.73
CA ALA A 401 31.92 -1.30 -2.34
C ALA A 401 30.66 -0.53 -1.93
N PHE A 402 30.82 0.49 -1.09
CA PHE A 402 29.74 1.30 -0.57
C PHE A 402 29.82 2.77 -1.02
N THR A 403 28.71 3.49 -0.93
CA THR A 403 28.67 4.94 -1.12
C THR A 403 29.16 5.68 0.13
N GLY A 404 29.65 6.90 -0.03
CA GLY A 404 30.26 7.70 1.06
C GLY A 404 29.33 8.70 1.76
N GLY A 405 28.01 8.60 1.55
CA GLY A 405 27.03 9.53 2.12
C GLY A 405 26.61 9.18 3.56
N PHE A 406 25.69 9.98 4.12
CA PHE A 406 25.09 9.75 5.44
C PHE A 406 24.39 8.39 5.60
N HIS A 407 23.93 7.81 4.49
CA HIS A 407 23.39 6.46 4.41
C HIS A 407 24.17 5.65 3.38
N PRO A 408 25.30 5.04 3.79
CA PRO A 408 26.10 4.20 2.92
C PRO A 408 25.28 3.05 2.37
N SER A 409 25.16 3.00 1.06
CA SER A 409 24.47 1.95 0.31
C SER A 409 25.47 1.12 -0.46
N PRO A 410 25.23 -0.19 -0.64
CA PRO A 410 26.04 -1.01 -1.53
C PRO A 410 25.96 -0.44 -2.95
N ARG A 411 27.09 -0.43 -3.66
CA ARG A 411 27.17 0.07 -5.05
C ARG A 411 26.69 -0.99 -6.02
N ILE A 412 25.37 -1.12 -6.06
CA ILE A 412 24.60 -1.96 -6.97
C ILE A 412 23.68 -1.03 -7.76
N SER A 413 23.80 -1.02 -9.08
CA SER A 413 23.07 -0.10 -9.94
C SER A 413 22.40 -0.84 -11.09
N ILE A 414 21.11 -1.11 -10.96
CA ILE A 414 20.29 -1.64 -12.06
C ILE A 414 20.12 -0.54 -13.11
N ALA A 415 20.27 -0.89 -14.39
CA ALA A 415 20.29 0.06 -15.50
C ALA A 415 18.96 0.81 -15.64
N ASN A 416 17.85 0.07 -15.69
CA ASN A 416 16.50 0.59 -15.87
C ASN A 416 15.50 -0.20 -15.03
N ALA A 417 14.54 0.47 -14.41
CA ALA A 417 13.49 -0.22 -13.67
C ALA A 417 12.50 -0.89 -14.64
N LEU A 418 12.26 -2.19 -14.45
CA LEU A 418 11.19 -2.91 -15.12
C LEU A 418 9.87 -2.72 -14.35
N SER A 419 8.75 -2.57 -15.07
CA SER A 419 7.42 -2.50 -14.47
C SER A 419 7.08 -3.77 -13.67
N LEU A 420 6.25 -3.63 -12.63
CA LEU A 420 5.71 -4.77 -11.89
C LEU A 420 4.89 -5.66 -12.83
N GLY A 421 5.04 -6.99 -12.71
CA GLY A 421 4.36 -7.98 -13.55
C GLY A 421 4.96 -8.17 -14.93
N ALA A 422 5.81 -7.25 -15.41
CA ALA A 422 6.60 -7.50 -16.60
C ALA A 422 7.77 -8.45 -16.30
N SER A 423 8.06 -9.29 -17.29
CA SER A 423 9.20 -10.20 -17.31
C SER A 423 10.33 -9.68 -18.18
N SER A 424 11.51 -10.26 -18.02
CA SER A 424 12.64 -9.91 -18.87
C SER A 424 13.70 -11.01 -18.97
N SER A 425 14.39 -11.02 -20.11
CA SER A 425 15.61 -11.79 -20.35
C SER A 425 16.84 -10.92 -20.64
N GLY A 426 16.74 -9.60 -20.41
CA GLY A 426 17.74 -8.64 -20.89
C GLY A 426 18.04 -7.51 -19.91
N GLU A 427 17.85 -7.74 -18.61
CA GLU A 427 18.15 -6.76 -17.58
C GLU A 427 19.65 -6.60 -17.36
N ILE A 428 20.07 -5.43 -16.90
CA ILE A 428 21.49 -5.11 -16.66
C ILE A 428 21.64 -4.51 -15.28
N VAL A 429 22.64 -4.98 -14.53
CA VAL A 429 23.06 -4.43 -13.24
C VAL A 429 24.57 -4.29 -13.18
N ASP A 430 25.04 -3.15 -12.68
CA ASP A 430 26.45 -2.92 -12.40
C ASP A 430 26.74 -3.13 -10.90
N PHE A 431 27.81 -3.84 -10.59
CA PHE A 431 28.37 -4.02 -9.24
C PHE A 431 29.75 -3.36 -9.16
N GLU A 432 30.04 -2.65 -8.07
CA GLU A 432 31.38 -2.15 -7.77
C GLU A 432 31.95 -2.90 -6.55
N LEU A 433 33.15 -3.45 -6.70
CA LEU A 433 33.81 -4.30 -5.71
C LEU A 433 35.05 -3.62 -5.14
N THR A 434 35.33 -3.91 -3.87
CA THR A 434 36.51 -3.48 -3.11
C THR A 434 37.74 -4.30 -3.39
N LYS A 435 37.60 -5.42 -4.13
CA LYS A 435 38.69 -6.33 -4.50
C LYS A 435 38.38 -6.93 -5.86
N THR A 436 39.41 -7.33 -6.59
CA THR A 436 39.25 -8.14 -7.80
C THR A 436 38.77 -9.54 -7.43
N VAL A 437 37.72 -10.01 -8.11
CA VAL A 437 37.17 -11.37 -8.04
C VAL A 437 37.17 -11.94 -9.46
N ASP A 438 37.46 -13.24 -9.57
CA ASP A 438 37.33 -13.95 -10.84
C ASP A 438 35.87 -13.92 -11.34
N LEU A 439 35.65 -13.82 -12.65
CA LEU A 439 34.31 -13.64 -13.20
C LEU A 439 33.43 -14.89 -13.00
N ALA A 440 34.02 -16.09 -13.15
CA ALA A 440 33.29 -17.34 -12.95
C ALA A 440 32.99 -17.54 -11.46
N GLU A 441 33.96 -17.26 -10.59
CA GLU A 441 33.75 -17.30 -9.13
C GLU A 441 32.64 -16.33 -8.68
N PHE A 442 32.66 -15.09 -9.19
CA PHE A 442 31.62 -14.10 -8.90
C PHE A 442 30.24 -14.60 -9.33
N GLN A 443 30.14 -15.12 -10.57
CA GLN A 443 28.88 -15.63 -11.11
C GLN A 443 28.35 -16.81 -10.31
N GLU A 444 29.19 -17.79 -9.99
CA GLU A 444 28.83 -18.97 -9.21
C GLU A 444 28.29 -18.58 -7.82
N LYS A 445 29.01 -17.72 -7.10
CA LYS A 445 28.61 -17.23 -5.79
C LYS A 445 27.31 -16.45 -5.82
N LEU A 446 27.11 -15.61 -6.84
CA LEU A 446 25.90 -14.83 -6.99
C LEU A 446 24.69 -15.73 -7.31
N VAL A 447 24.83 -16.65 -8.27
CA VAL A 447 23.76 -17.60 -8.66
C VAL A 447 23.35 -18.48 -7.48
N ALA A 448 24.31 -18.99 -6.70
CA ALA A 448 24.02 -19.80 -5.51
C ALA A 448 23.21 -19.05 -4.43
N ALA A 449 23.23 -17.71 -4.45
CA ALA A 449 22.50 -16.86 -3.52
C ALA A 449 21.19 -16.29 -4.10
N LEU A 450 20.91 -16.47 -5.39
CA LEU A 450 19.71 -15.95 -6.07
C LEU A 450 18.63 -17.02 -6.26
N PRO A 451 17.34 -16.63 -6.37
CA PRO A 451 16.28 -17.52 -6.86
C PRO A 451 16.52 -17.94 -8.32
N ALA A 452 16.05 -19.12 -8.71
CA ALA A 452 16.18 -19.65 -10.07
C ALA A 452 15.55 -18.73 -11.14
N ASP A 453 14.49 -18.02 -10.77
CA ASP A 453 13.76 -17.05 -11.60
C ASP A 453 14.52 -15.73 -11.85
N VAL A 454 15.74 -15.60 -11.30
CA VAL A 454 16.68 -14.50 -11.59
C VAL A 454 17.96 -15.06 -12.21
N PRO A 455 17.90 -15.66 -13.42
CA PRO A 455 19.06 -16.26 -14.06
C PRO A 455 20.12 -15.19 -14.38
N ILE A 456 21.40 -15.56 -14.24
CA ILE A 456 22.53 -14.73 -14.66
C ILE A 456 23.05 -15.24 -16.00
N TYR A 457 22.95 -14.42 -17.04
CA TYR A 457 23.30 -14.80 -18.40
C TYR A 457 24.76 -14.48 -18.76
N ARG A 458 25.28 -13.36 -18.25
CA ARG A 458 26.61 -12.86 -18.62
C ARG A 458 27.16 -11.97 -17.50
N VAL A 459 28.47 -12.07 -17.25
CA VAL A 459 29.22 -11.20 -16.34
C VAL A 459 30.44 -10.67 -17.08
N GLU A 460 30.67 -9.37 -17.02
CA GLU A 460 31.83 -8.73 -17.65
C GLU A 460 32.52 -7.75 -16.73
N ALA A 461 33.85 -7.77 -16.74
CA ALA A 461 34.63 -6.68 -16.17
C ALA A 461 34.59 -5.47 -17.11
N ILE A 462 34.23 -4.31 -16.56
CA ILE A 462 34.34 -3.02 -17.24
C ILE A 462 35.31 -2.13 -16.46
N ALA A 463 35.88 -1.12 -17.13
CA ALA A 463 36.76 -0.18 -16.45
C ALA A 463 36.03 0.46 -15.24
N PRO A 464 36.67 0.62 -14.08
CA PRO A 464 36.04 1.26 -12.91
C PRO A 464 35.50 2.67 -13.20
N THR A 465 36.10 3.36 -14.16
CA THR A 465 35.71 4.70 -14.64
C THR A 465 34.69 4.68 -15.77
N ALA A 466 34.34 3.51 -16.32
CA ALA A 466 33.36 3.39 -17.41
C ALA A 466 32.00 3.97 -17.00
N ALA A 467 31.27 4.49 -17.99
CA ALA A 467 29.92 4.97 -17.78
C ALA A 467 29.00 3.82 -17.30
N SER A 468 28.10 4.16 -16.36
CA SER A 468 27.14 3.18 -15.84
C SER A 468 26.15 2.76 -16.91
N ALA A 469 25.61 1.54 -16.77
CA ALA A 469 24.58 1.06 -17.68
C ALA A 469 23.41 2.06 -17.74
N THR A 470 22.99 2.60 -16.60
CA THR A 470 21.97 3.65 -16.47
C THR A 470 22.22 4.89 -17.35
N LYS A 471 23.49 5.28 -17.57
CA LYS A 471 23.88 6.42 -18.43
C LYS A 471 23.98 6.05 -19.90
N LEU A 472 24.28 4.79 -20.20
CA LEU A 472 24.47 4.30 -21.56
C LEU A 472 23.17 3.83 -22.22
N LEU A 473 22.08 3.68 -21.48
CA LEU A 473 20.80 3.25 -22.03
C LEU A 473 20.34 4.13 -23.19
N GLU A 474 19.98 3.47 -24.29
CA GLU A 474 19.52 4.14 -25.50
C GLU A 474 18.14 3.63 -25.92
N ARG A 475 18.05 2.32 -26.18
CA ARG A 475 16.84 1.66 -26.67
C ARG A 475 16.62 0.34 -25.95
N ALA A 476 15.38 -0.12 -25.95
CA ALA A 476 14.99 -1.40 -25.40
C ALA A 476 14.07 -2.12 -26.40
N GLU A 477 14.25 -3.42 -26.50
CA GLU A 477 13.37 -4.30 -27.26
C GLU A 477 12.40 -4.99 -26.31
N TYR A 478 11.15 -5.05 -26.75
CA TYR A 478 10.07 -5.68 -26.03
C TYR A 478 9.26 -6.57 -26.96
N TYR A 479 8.71 -7.62 -26.37
CA TYR A 479 7.57 -8.34 -26.91
C TYR A 479 6.35 -8.05 -26.04
N ILE A 480 5.22 -7.72 -26.68
CA ILE A 480 3.96 -7.44 -26.00
C ILE A 480 2.85 -8.31 -26.56
N ALA A 481 2.05 -8.88 -25.68
CA ALA A 481 0.85 -9.64 -26.03
C ALA A 481 -0.36 -8.69 -25.96
N VAL A 482 -1.10 -8.58 -27.05
CA VAL A 482 -2.18 -7.59 -27.20
C VAL A 482 -3.48 -8.28 -27.64
N HIS A 483 -4.60 -7.83 -27.08
CA HIS A 483 -5.94 -8.27 -27.44
C HIS A 483 -6.79 -7.08 -27.89
N ALA A 484 -7.45 -7.15 -29.04
CA ALA A 484 -8.35 -6.09 -29.48
C ALA A 484 -9.74 -6.30 -28.87
N LEU A 485 -10.21 -5.32 -28.12
CA LEU A 485 -11.53 -5.38 -27.47
C LEU A 485 -12.63 -5.24 -28.53
N THR A 486 -13.73 -5.97 -28.38
CA THR A 486 -14.93 -5.87 -29.24
C THR A 486 -16.05 -5.18 -28.47
N ASP A 487 -16.77 -4.25 -29.10
CA ASP A 487 -17.92 -3.58 -28.49
C ASP A 487 -19.13 -4.52 -28.27
N SER A 488 -19.20 -5.63 -29.02
CA SER A 488 -20.20 -6.68 -28.86
C SER A 488 -19.58 -8.08 -29.01
N PRO A 489 -19.95 -9.08 -28.17
CA PRO A 489 -19.52 -10.47 -28.34
C PRO A 489 -19.91 -11.08 -29.69
N SER A 490 -20.93 -10.53 -30.36
CA SER A 490 -21.37 -10.96 -31.70
C SER A 490 -20.45 -10.52 -32.83
N ASP A 491 -19.56 -9.53 -32.60
CA ASP A 491 -18.61 -8.99 -33.58
C ASP A 491 -17.22 -9.60 -33.46
N ALA A 492 -17.09 -10.74 -32.76
CA ALA A 492 -15.86 -11.50 -32.55
C ALA A 492 -15.39 -12.24 -33.83
N THR A 493 -15.37 -11.54 -34.96
CA THR A 493 -14.68 -12.05 -36.15
C THR A 493 -13.18 -12.04 -35.85
N PRO A 494 -12.44 -13.15 -36.07
CA PRO A 494 -11.00 -13.19 -35.87
C PRO A 494 -10.33 -12.10 -36.72
N LEU A 495 -9.55 -11.24 -36.07
CA LEU A 495 -8.74 -10.25 -36.78
C LEU A 495 -7.70 -10.98 -37.62
N LEU A 496 -7.61 -10.62 -38.90
CA LEU A 496 -6.63 -11.22 -39.81
C LEU A 496 -5.26 -10.61 -39.57
N ALA A 497 -4.20 -11.39 -39.75
CA ALA A 497 -2.81 -10.89 -39.67
C ALA A 497 -2.56 -9.66 -40.57
N ALA A 498 -3.25 -9.60 -41.72
CA ALA A 498 -3.19 -8.44 -42.62
C ALA A 498 -3.69 -7.14 -41.96
N GLN A 499 -4.77 -7.20 -41.17
CA GLN A 499 -5.30 -6.02 -40.48
C GLN A 499 -4.31 -5.48 -39.43
N TRP A 500 -3.67 -6.39 -38.68
CA TRP A 500 -2.60 -6.01 -37.75
C TRP A 500 -1.43 -5.37 -38.49
N GLN A 501 -1.02 -5.94 -39.63
CA GLN A 501 0.05 -5.37 -40.43
C GLN A 501 -0.30 -3.97 -40.94
N ASP A 502 -1.53 -3.74 -41.39
CA ASP A 502 -1.99 -2.42 -41.83
C ASP A 502 -1.92 -1.39 -40.70
N TRP A 503 -2.36 -1.74 -39.49
CA TRP A 503 -2.25 -0.86 -38.32
C TRP A 503 -0.80 -0.54 -37.95
N ILE A 504 0.08 -1.54 -38.01
CA ILE A 504 1.51 -1.37 -37.76
C ILE A 504 2.15 -0.44 -38.80
N GLU A 505 1.83 -0.60 -40.08
CA GLU A 505 2.35 0.30 -41.13
C GLU A 505 1.79 1.72 -40.99
N MET A 506 0.53 1.89 -40.55
CA MET A 506 0.00 3.21 -40.23
C MET A 506 0.75 3.86 -39.06
N VAL A 507 1.04 3.11 -37.99
CA VAL A 507 1.84 3.60 -36.85
C VAL A 507 3.25 3.99 -37.32
N LYS A 508 3.91 3.15 -38.14
CA LYS A 508 5.24 3.43 -38.70
C LYS A 508 5.25 4.63 -39.64
N GLY A 509 4.16 4.86 -40.36
CA GLY A 509 3.99 5.99 -41.28
C GLY A 509 3.57 7.30 -40.61
N ALA A 510 3.08 7.26 -39.38
CA ALA A 510 2.63 8.43 -38.64
C ALA A 510 3.82 9.29 -38.19
N LYS A 511 3.76 10.60 -38.48
CA LYS A 511 4.79 11.55 -38.03
C LYS A 511 4.54 12.07 -36.62
N GLU A 512 3.27 12.14 -36.22
CA GLU A 512 2.85 12.76 -34.98
C GLU A 512 1.72 11.95 -34.34
N ILE A 513 1.99 11.44 -33.14
CA ILE A 513 0.98 10.85 -32.25
C ILE A 513 1.22 11.45 -30.86
N TYR A 514 0.36 12.39 -30.46
CA TYR A 514 0.53 13.12 -29.21
C TYR A 514 -0.20 12.43 -28.06
N LEU A 515 0.51 12.32 -26.94
CA LEU A 515 -0.03 11.86 -25.65
C LEU A 515 0.12 12.95 -24.59
N GLU A 516 -0.98 13.23 -23.89
CA GLU A 516 -0.96 14.08 -22.71
C GLU A 516 -0.31 13.35 -21.53
N GLN A 517 0.68 13.99 -20.91
CA GLN A 517 1.33 13.50 -19.71
C GLN A 517 1.30 14.55 -18.61
N THR A 518 0.82 14.16 -17.43
CA THR A 518 0.91 14.99 -16.23
C THR A 518 2.25 14.73 -15.53
N THR A 519 3.03 15.79 -15.34
CA THR A 519 4.27 15.76 -14.58
C THR A 519 4.01 15.61 -13.08
N LYS A 520 5.03 15.23 -12.30
CA LYS A 520 4.94 15.15 -10.83
C LYS A 520 4.50 16.47 -10.16
N SER A 521 4.67 17.61 -10.83
CA SER A 521 4.21 18.92 -10.36
C SER A 521 2.77 19.25 -10.78
N GLY A 522 2.04 18.31 -11.37
CA GLY A 522 0.67 18.50 -11.86
C GLY A 522 0.55 19.26 -13.19
N LYS A 523 1.66 19.60 -13.85
CA LYS A 523 1.63 20.28 -15.16
C LYS A 523 1.42 19.25 -16.26
N VAL A 524 0.44 19.51 -17.14
CA VAL A 524 0.19 18.71 -18.34
C VAL A 524 1.15 19.14 -19.45
N LYS A 525 1.77 18.18 -20.13
CA LYS A 525 2.59 18.38 -21.32
C LYS A 525 2.14 17.44 -22.43
N GLN A 526 2.25 17.90 -23.67
CA GLN A 526 2.08 17.06 -24.86
C GLN A 526 3.41 16.42 -25.22
N VAL A 527 3.37 15.15 -25.61
CA VAL A 527 4.55 14.39 -26.00
C VAL A 527 4.25 13.66 -27.30
N ASN A 528 5.05 13.91 -28.34
CA ASN A 528 5.00 13.10 -29.55
C ASN A 528 5.65 11.73 -29.28
N LEU A 529 4.90 10.65 -29.46
CA LEU A 529 5.39 9.29 -29.26
C LEU A 529 6.23 8.79 -30.43
N CYS A 530 6.02 9.31 -31.64
CA CYS A 530 6.77 8.92 -32.83
C CYS A 530 8.28 9.20 -32.69
N ASP A 531 8.66 10.26 -31.95
CA ASP A 531 10.08 10.61 -31.70
C ASP A 531 10.81 9.59 -30.80
N ARG A 532 10.08 8.67 -30.17
CA ARG A 532 10.60 7.71 -29.18
C ARG A 532 10.61 6.28 -29.69
N PHE A 533 10.09 6.07 -30.88
CA PHE A 533 9.82 4.79 -31.49
C PHE A 533 10.85 4.50 -32.59
N PHE A 534 11.32 3.26 -32.69
CA PHE A 534 12.34 2.86 -33.69
C PHE A 534 11.85 1.74 -34.61
N GLU A 535 11.30 0.66 -34.05
CA GLU A 535 10.85 -0.52 -34.82
C GLU A 535 9.55 -1.09 -34.23
N LEU A 536 8.61 -1.53 -35.07
CA LEU A 536 7.38 -2.26 -34.71
C LEU A 536 7.14 -3.34 -35.76
N SER A 537 6.88 -4.56 -35.33
CA SER A 537 6.52 -5.66 -36.20
C SER A 537 5.57 -6.63 -35.52
N LEU A 538 4.73 -7.29 -36.32
CA LEU A 538 3.96 -8.45 -35.89
C LEU A 538 4.90 -9.66 -35.82
N VAL A 539 4.86 -10.42 -34.73
CA VAL A 539 5.63 -11.66 -34.62
C VAL A 539 4.91 -12.77 -35.39
N GLY A 540 5.57 -13.36 -36.37
CA GLY A 540 5.00 -14.46 -37.17
C GLY A 540 5.11 -15.82 -36.48
N ASP A 541 4.34 -16.80 -36.97
CA ASP A 541 4.25 -18.15 -36.36
C ASP A 541 5.60 -18.87 -36.23
N ALA A 542 6.52 -18.65 -37.16
CA ALA A 542 7.87 -19.25 -37.11
C ALA A 542 8.75 -18.60 -36.04
N GLU A 543 8.58 -17.30 -35.78
CA GLU A 543 9.34 -16.57 -34.75
C GLU A 543 8.81 -16.86 -33.34
N CYS A 544 7.53 -17.22 -33.22
CA CYS A 544 6.92 -17.63 -31.95
C CYS A 544 7.69 -18.78 -31.27
N GLN A 545 8.30 -19.70 -32.01
CA GLN A 545 9.07 -20.81 -31.43
C GLN A 545 10.29 -20.36 -30.62
N ASN A 546 10.78 -19.15 -30.85
CA ASN A 546 11.94 -18.58 -30.15
C ASN A 546 11.54 -17.55 -29.08
N LEU A 547 10.24 -17.35 -28.86
CA LEU A 547 9.77 -16.42 -27.83
C LEU A 547 9.98 -17.01 -26.42
N PRO A 548 10.19 -16.14 -25.42
CA PRO A 548 10.16 -16.52 -24.03
C PRO A 548 8.88 -17.28 -23.65
N SER A 549 8.99 -18.35 -22.85
CA SER A 549 7.85 -19.23 -22.54
C SER A 549 6.70 -18.51 -21.84
N ASP A 550 6.98 -17.44 -21.11
CA ASP A 550 6.00 -16.64 -20.40
C ASP A 550 5.09 -15.84 -21.34
N ILE A 551 5.60 -15.32 -22.47
CA ILE A 551 4.74 -14.63 -23.44
C ILE A 551 3.95 -15.62 -24.30
N LEU A 552 4.50 -16.80 -24.57
CA LEU A 552 3.81 -17.87 -25.30
C LEU A 552 2.56 -18.37 -24.58
N HIS A 553 2.54 -18.31 -23.25
CA HIS A 553 1.33 -18.62 -22.47
C HIS A 553 0.12 -17.78 -22.89
N TYR A 554 0.36 -16.53 -23.29
CA TYR A 554 -0.68 -15.62 -23.73
C TYR A 554 -1.08 -15.82 -25.19
N GLN A 555 -0.43 -16.69 -25.97
CA GLN A 555 -0.72 -16.85 -27.40
C GLN A 555 -2.18 -17.26 -27.67
N ALA A 556 -2.80 -18.02 -26.77
CA ALA A 556 -4.20 -18.42 -26.89
C ALA A 556 -5.20 -17.30 -26.55
N GLU A 557 -4.80 -16.34 -25.71
CA GLU A 557 -5.64 -15.24 -25.22
C GLU A 557 -5.38 -13.93 -26.00
N SER A 558 -4.15 -13.76 -26.49
CA SER A 558 -3.74 -12.63 -27.32
C SER A 558 -4.16 -12.84 -28.76
N GLN A 559 -4.62 -11.78 -29.40
CA GLN A 559 -4.89 -11.79 -30.84
C GLN A 559 -3.63 -11.46 -31.66
N ALA A 560 -2.62 -10.85 -31.03
CA ALA A 560 -1.32 -10.60 -31.64
C ALA A 560 -0.20 -10.52 -30.60
N ILE A 561 1.00 -10.94 -31.00
CA ILE A 561 2.25 -10.64 -30.31
C ILE A 561 3.02 -9.64 -31.18
N LEU A 562 3.39 -8.51 -30.60
CA LEU A 562 4.13 -7.46 -31.29
C LEU A 562 5.54 -7.37 -30.72
N ARG A 563 6.53 -7.23 -31.61
CA ARG A 563 7.89 -6.83 -31.25
C ARG A 563 8.01 -5.33 -31.47
N TYR A 564 8.53 -4.61 -30.49
CA TYR A 564 8.89 -3.20 -30.70
C TYR A 564 10.23 -2.82 -30.07
N VAL A 565 10.89 -1.84 -30.69
CA VAL A 565 12.10 -1.20 -30.17
C VAL A 565 11.81 0.28 -29.96
N GLY A 566 12.03 0.77 -28.74
CA GLY A 566 11.76 2.15 -28.36
C GLY A 566 12.82 2.73 -27.44
N SER A 567 12.82 4.05 -27.26
CA SER A 567 13.72 4.73 -26.35
C SER A 567 13.55 4.20 -24.93
N CYS A 568 14.66 3.94 -24.25
CA CYS A 568 14.68 3.56 -22.83
C CYS A 568 15.56 4.49 -21.98
N ARG A 569 15.88 5.68 -22.51
CA ARG A 569 16.74 6.66 -21.86
C ARG A 569 16.09 7.16 -20.57
N ASN A 570 16.92 7.39 -19.55
CA ASN A 570 16.50 7.90 -18.24
C ASN A 570 16.35 9.44 -18.20
N ASP A 571 15.99 10.05 -19.34
CA ASP A 571 15.78 11.50 -19.53
C ASP A 571 14.28 11.87 -19.68
N GLY A 572 13.39 10.89 -19.50
CA GLY A 572 11.95 11.05 -19.68
C GLY A 572 11.45 10.77 -21.11
N SER A 573 12.32 10.30 -22.01
CA SER A 573 11.96 9.85 -23.36
C SER A 573 11.55 8.37 -23.45
N LEU A 574 11.57 7.61 -22.34
CA LEU A 574 11.13 6.22 -22.28
C LEU A 574 9.79 6.00 -23.02
N LEU A 575 9.78 5.07 -23.96
CA LEU A 575 8.60 4.56 -24.64
C LEU A 575 8.12 3.28 -23.94
N ARG A 576 6.94 3.33 -23.34
CA ARG A 576 6.38 2.21 -22.57
C ARG A 576 5.47 1.33 -23.42
N PRO A 577 5.28 0.05 -23.06
CA PRO A 577 4.34 -0.84 -23.74
C PRO A 577 2.93 -0.25 -23.90
N GLU A 578 2.41 0.40 -22.87
CA GLU A 578 1.06 1.00 -22.88
C GLU A 578 0.96 2.14 -23.91
N GLN A 579 2.08 2.78 -24.24
CA GLN A 579 2.12 3.85 -25.24
C GLN A 579 2.11 3.29 -26.66
N ILE A 580 2.67 2.10 -26.90
CA ILE A 580 2.52 1.38 -28.17
C ILE A 580 1.05 0.99 -28.37
N VAL A 581 0.40 0.50 -27.31
CA VAL A 581 -1.03 0.19 -27.33
C VAL A 581 -1.84 1.45 -27.67
N PHE A 582 -1.58 2.58 -26.99
CA PHE A 582 -2.22 3.85 -27.32
C PHE A 582 -2.00 4.27 -28.79
N MET A 583 -0.79 4.13 -29.34
CA MET A 583 -0.52 4.43 -30.76
C MET A 583 -1.37 3.57 -31.69
N LEU A 584 -1.54 2.27 -31.38
CA LEU A 584 -2.43 1.38 -32.12
C LEU A 584 -3.89 1.80 -31.99
N GLU A 585 -4.35 2.18 -30.80
CA GLU A 585 -5.72 2.68 -30.58
C GLU A 585 -6.03 3.90 -31.45
N GLN A 586 -5.08 4.84 -31.57
CA GLN A 586 -5.23 6.01 -32.41
C GLN A 586 -5.30 5.66 -33.91
N MET A 587 -4.57 4.65 -34.38
CA MET A 587 -4.57 4.29 -35.80
C MET A 587 -5.73 3.35 -36.17
N ALA A 588 -6.06 2.41 -35.29
CA ALA A 588 -7.12 1.42 -35.51
C ALA A 588 -8.52 1.93 -35.15
N GLN A 589 -8.62 3.05 -34.41
CA GLN A 589 -9.88 3.57 -33.87
C GLN A 589 -10.65 2.52 -33.07
N ARG A 590 -9.91 1.74 -32.27
CA ARG A 590 -10.38 0.59 -31.51
C ARG A 590 -9.59 0.47 -30.22
N GLN A 591 -10.22 0.00 -29.14
CA GLN A 591 -9.54 -0.23 -27.87
C GLN A 591 -8.78 -1.56 -27.86
N PHE A 592 -7.64 -1.55 -27.18
CA PHE A 592 -6.80 -2.74 -27.03
C PHE A 592 -6.44 -2.95 -25.56
N GLN A 593 -6.29 -4.21 -25.18
CA GLN A 593 -5.80 -4.62 -23.88
C GLN A 593 -4.36 -5.14 -24.01
N LEU A 594 -3.45 -4.60 -23.20
CA LEU A 594 -2.11 -5.15 -22.99
C LEU A 594 -2.21 -6.33 -22.02
N LEU A 595 -1.99 -7.54 -22.50
CA LEU A 595 -2.07 -8.76 -21.68
C LEU A 595 -0.75 -9.07 -20.97
N HIS A 596 0.36 -8.88 -21.67
CA HIS A 596 1.69 -9.18 -21.13
C HIS A 596 2.78 -8.31 -21.75
N THR A 597 3.86 -8.12 -21.00
CA THR A 597 5.08 -7.43 -21.44
C THR A 597 6.30 -8.25 -21.07
N HIS A 598 7.14 -8.54 -22.07
CA HIS A 598 8.46 -9.11 -21.90
C HIS A 598 9.52 -8.15 -22.47
N ARG A 599 10.48 -7.70 -21.65
CA ARG A 599 11.66 -6.97 -22.14
C ARG A 599 12.76 -7.95 -22.52
N SER A 600 13.02 -8.12 -23.81
CA SER A 600 14.03 -9.05 -24.29
C SER A 600 15.45 -8.51 -24.14
N GLN A 601 15.65 -7.20 -24.40
CA GLN A 601 16.99 -6.62 -24.45
C GLN A 601 17.04 -5.14 -24.09
N LEU A 602 18.12 -4.75 -23.38
CA LEU A 602 18.55 -3.36 -23.21
C LEU A 602 19.79 -3.09 -24.07
N PHE A 603 19.73 -2.06 -24.90
CA PHE A 603 20.85 -1.63 -25.72
C PHE A 603 21.55 -0.45 -25.04
N LEU A 604 22.87 -0.60 -24.88
CA LEU A 604 23.75 0.43 -24.36
C LEU A 604 24.46 1.10 -25.53
N SER A 605 24.58 2.42 -25.49
CA SER A 605 25.35 3.17 -26.47
C SER A 605 26.81 2.72 -26.43
N SER A 606 27.38 2.51 -27.62
CA SER A 606 28.82 2.36 -27.76
C SER A 606 29.45 3.70 -27.42
N VAL A 607 30.15 3.77 -26.28
CA VAL A 607 31.00 4.94 -25.98
C VAL A 607 32.04 4.99 -27.10
N GLY A 608 31.98 6.05 -27.92
CA GLY A 608 33.10 6.39 -28.78
C GLY A 608 34.34 6.47 -27.90
N VAL A 609 35.32 5.62 -28.19
CA VAL A 609 36.68 5.82 -27.71
C VAL A 609 37.17 7.06 -28.47
N GLU A 610 36.87 8.25 -27.94
CA GLU A 610 37.61 9.47 -28.28
C GLU A 610 38.90 9.53 -27.46
#